data_AF-A0A7L7Z3J4-F1
#
_entry.id   AF-A0A7L7Z3J4-F1
#
_cell.length_a   1.000
_cell.length_b   1.000
_cell.length_c   1.000
_cell.angle_alpha   90.00
_cell.angle_beta   90.00
_cell.angle_gamma   90.00
#
_symmetry.space_group_name_H-M   'P 1'
#
loop_
_entity.id
_entity.type
_entity.pdbx_description
1 polymer ?
#
loop_
_entity_poly.entity_id
_entity_poly.type
_entity_poly.pdbx_seq_one_letter_code
_entity_poly.pdbx_strand_id
1 'polypeptide(L)'
;MVKQYPETPEESPAQSVAVAVGMGALGSIPLVGGMVAGGLSAVIAAKQRERDEEFWAWTAARVRALEERLAGVFDPTDDEFFVAAQKVIRASRETADQEKRRLLAEVLAESGSWSDIPYDRRERYLDVVVRMTPWHMRVLSYFQDPSGWFHRRGLEHELYRLSGSMTSIVQVATDYVVPADLPFELIVSDLERERLVDVPLHTLMTGSGTVDARTTGDGAGLLGFLNGAPAASWPTS
;
A
#
# COMPACT_ATOMS: atom_id res chain seq x y z
N MET A 1 -9.44 -69.83 7.47
CA MET A 1 -10.06 -68.56 7.02
C MET A 1 -8.99 -67.48 7.05
N VAL A 2 -8.44 -67.14 5.89
CA VAL A 2 -7.45 -66.07 5.70
C VAL A 2 -8.16 -64.94 4.97
N LYS A 3 -8.10 -63.74 5.53
CA LYS A 3 -8.82 -62.54 5.05
C LYS A 3 -7.99 -61.89 3.95
N GLN A 4 -8.42 -62.04 2.70
CA GLN A 4 -7.78 -61.47 1.52
C GLN A 4 -8.18 -59.99 1.40
N TYR A 5 -7.21 -59.09 1.49
CA TYR A 5 -7.42 -57.66 1.22
C TYR A 5 -7.38 -57.43 -0.30
N PRO A 6 -8.24 -56.54 -0.86
CA PRO A 6 -8.24 -56.26 -2.29
C PRO A 6 -6.95 -55.56 -2.68
N GLU A 7 -6.30 -56.09 -3.72
CA GLU A 7 -5.13 -55.48 -4.35
C GLU A 7 -5.51 -54.10 -4.93
N THR A 8 -4.72 -53.08 -4.60
CA THR A 8 -4.81 -51.75 -5.19
C THR A 8 -4.34 -51.80 -6.64
N PRO A 9 -5.06 -51.21 -7.60
CA PRO A 9 -4.59 -51.17 -8.99
C PRO A 9 -3.26 -50.43 -9.08
N GLU A 10 -2.25 -51.10 -9.64
CA GLU A 10 -0.99 -50.49 -10.06
C GLU A 10 -1.26 -49.34 -11.03
N GLU A 11 -0.86 -48.13 -10.65
CA GLU A 11 -0.91 -46.96 -11.52
C GLU A 11 0.05 -47.17 -12.70
N SER A 12 -0.54 -47.39 -13.88
CA SER A 12 0.18 -47.46 -15.15
C SER A 12 0.85 -46.10 -15.46
N PRO A 13 2.16 -46.06 -15.79
CA PRO A 13 2.92 -44.84 -16.10
C PRO A 13 2.48 -44.05 -17.35
N ALA A 14 1.29 -44.30 -17.90
CA ALA A 14 0.80 -43.69 -19.14
C ALA A 14 -0.08 -42.44 -18.95
N GLN A 15 -0.24 -41.93 -17.72
CA GLN A 15 -0.92 -40.65 -17.46
C GLN A 15 0.05 -39.59 -16.93
N SER A 16 1.20 -39.43 -17.60
CA SER A 16 1.92 -38.16 -17.57
C SER A 16 1.21 -37.19 -18.51
N VAL A 17 0.49 -36.25 -17.90
CA VAL A 17 -0.19 -35.14 -18.55
C VAL A 17 0.80 -34.39 -19.46
N ALA A 18 0.59 -34.51 -20.77
CA ALA A 18 1.32 -33.71 -21.76
C ALA A 18 0.85 -32.25 -21.67
N VAL A 19 1.69 -31.40 -21.10
CA VAL A 19 1.65 -29.95 -21.30
C VAL A 19 2.20 -29.67 -22.69
N ALA A 20 1.33 -29.29 -23.64
CA ALA A 20 1.64 -28.43 -24.78
C ALA A 20 0.45 -28.41 -25.76
N VAL A 21 -0.30 -27.31 -25.81
CA VAL A 21 -0.99 -26.91 -27.06
C VAL A 21 -0.72 -25.43 -27.28
N GLY A 22 0.09 -25.17 -28.30
CA GLY A 22 0.45 -23.85 -28.78
C GLY A 22 -0.72 -23.12 -29.43
N MET A 23 -0.55 -21.80 -29.57
CA MET A 23 -1.52 -20.92 -30.22
C MET A 23 -1.70 -21.28 -31.70
N GLY A 24 -2.94 -21.32 -32.17
CA GLY A 24 -3.23 -21.30 -33.61
C GLY A 24 -4.64 -21.74 -33.98
N ALA A 25 -5.48 -20.75 -34.32
CA ALA A 25 -6.68 -20.78 -35.18
C ALA A 25 -7.70 -21.92 -35.02
N LEU A 26 -8.96 -21.56 -34.74
CA LEU A 26 -10.11 -21.72 -35.67
C LEU A 26 -11.40 -21.30 -34.96
N GLY A 27 -12.16 -20.44 -35.62
CA GLY A 27 -13.52 -20.10 -35.21
C GLY A 27 -14.48 -21.29 -35.33
N SER A 28 -15.68 -21.10 -34.77
CA SER A 28 -16.90 -21.91 -34.92
C SER A 28 -17.02 -23.22 -34.13
N ILE A 29 -17.17 -23.15 -32.80
CA ILE A 29 -18.03 -24.09 -32.06
C ILE A 29 -18.73 -23.34 -30.90
N PRO A 30 -20.06 -23.18 -30.90
CA PRO A 30 -20.82 -22.78 -29.73
C PRO A 30 -21.24 -24.04 -28.97
N LEU A 31 -20.57 -24.40 -27.86
CA LEU A 31 -21.15 -25.19 -26.76
C LEU A 31 -20.17 -25.38 -25.58
N VAL A 32 -20.61 -24.91 -24.40
CA VAL A 32 -20.46 -25.52 -23.06
C VAL A 32 -19.09 -25.50 -22.35
N GLY A 33 -18.92 -24.52 -21.46
CA GLY A 33 -18.68 -24.74 -20.01
C GLY A 33 -17.30 -25.15 -19.50
N GLY A 34 -16.47 -25.88 -20.27
CA GLY A 34 -15.20 -26.43 -19.76
C GLY A 34 -13.95 -25.60 -20.08
N MET A 35 -13.93 -24.92 -21.22
CA MET A 35 -12.75 -24.17 -21.69
C MET A 35 -12.57 -22.80 -21.03
N VAL A 36 -13.59 -22.29 -20.33
CA VAL A 36 -13.51 -21.00 -19.63
C VAL A 36 -12.71 -21.12 -18.34
N ALA A 37 -12.82 -22.22 -17.60
CA ALA A 37 -12.16 -22.37 -16.29
C ALA A 37 -10.62 -22.49 -16.42
N GLY A 38 -10.11 -23.27 -17.38
CA GLY A 38 -8.68 -23.44 -17.60
C GLY A 38 -7.99 -22.17 -18.11
N GLY A 39 -8.61 -21.48 -19.08
CA GLY A 39 -8.11 -20.21 -19.61
C GLY A 39 -8.18 -19.08 -18.59
N LEU A 40 -9.30 -18.94 -17.88
CA LEU A 40 -9.44 -17.96 -16.80
C LEU A 40 -8.46 -18.23 -15.66
N SER A 41 -8.28 -19.49 -15.25
CA SER A 41 -7.31 -19.86 -14.21
C SER A 41 -5.87 -19.56 -14.64
N ALA A 42 -5.50 -19.83 -15.90
CA ALA A 42 -4.19 -19.50 -16.44
C ALA A 42 -3.96 -17.98 -16.51
N VAL A 43 -4.97 -17.21 -16.92
CA VAL A 43 -4.90 -15.73 -16.95
C VAL A 43 -4.83 -15.15 -15.54
N ILE A 44 -5.63 -15.65 -14.60
CA ILE A 44 -5.57 -15.26 -13.18
C ILE A 44 -4.19 -15.58 -12.61
N ALA A 45 -3.67 -16.79 -12.86
CA ALA A 45 -2.35 -17.20 -12.38
C ALA A 45 -1.21 -16.37 -12.99
N ALA A 46 -1.27 -16.07 -14.29
CA ALA A 46 -0.30 -15.21 -14.96
C ALA A 46 -0.32 -13.79 -14.41
N LYS A 47 -1.52 -13.20 -14.27
CA LYS A 47 -1.70 -11.86 -13.69
C LYS A 47 -1.28 -11.81 -12.22
N GLN A 48 -1.52 -12.89 -11.47
CA GLN A 48 -1.08 -13.00 -10.09
C GLN A 48 0.45 -13.06 -9.99
N ARG A 49 1.11 -13.83 -10.87
CA ARG A 49 2.57 -13.90 -10.93
C ARG A 49 3.19 -12.55 -11.27
N GLU A 50 2.67 -11.85 -12.28
CA GLU A 50 3.13 -10.50 -12.65
C GLU A 50 3.02 -9.53 -11.47
N ARG A 51 1.89 -9.55 -10.74
CA ARG A 51 1.69 -8.71 -9.55
C ARG A 51 2.62 -9.06 -8.40
N ASP A 52 2.85 -10.35 -8.17
CA ASP A 52 3.79 -10.81 -7.14
C ASP A 52 5.22 -10.38 -7.50
N GLU A 53 5.64 -10.53 -8.76
CA GLU A 53 6.96 -10.09 -9.26
C GLU A 53 7.15 -8.57 -9.10
N GLU A 54 6.15 -7.76 -9.50
CA GLU A 54 6.16 -6.31 -9.36
C GLU A 54 6.28 -5.89 -7.88
N PHE A 55 5.48 -6.49 -7.00
CA PHE A 55 5.51 -6.23 -5.56
C PHE A 55 6.86 -6.57 -4.93
N TRP A 56 7.44 -7.72 -5.27
CA TRP A 56 8.74 -8.12 -4.75
C TRP A 56 9.88 -7.28 -5.31
N ALA A 57 9.77 -6.80 -6.55
CA ALA A 57 10.74 -5.86 -7.12
C ALA A 57 10.77 -4.54 -6.33
N TRP A 58 9.61 -3.97 -5.97
CA TRP A 58 9.56 -2.78 -5.12
C TRP A 58 10.10 -3.04 -3.72
N THR A 59 9.72 -4.16 -3.11
CA THR A 59 10.21 -4.54 -1.78
C THR A 59 11.72 -4.70 -1.78
N ALA A 60 12.28 -5.40 -2.77
CA ALA A 60 13.72 -5.60 -2.91
C ALA A 60 14.47 -4.27 -3.16
N ALA A 61 13.93 -3.38 -4.00
CA ALA A 61 14.51 -2.06 -4.21
C ALA A 61 14.56 -1.25 -2.91
N ARG A 62 13.49 -1.33 -2.10
CA ARG A 62 13.42 -0.63 -0.82
C ARG A 62 14.34 -1.23 0.24
N VAL A 63 14.41 -2.55 0.35
CA VAL A 63 15.34 -3.26 1.24
C VAL A 63 16.79 -2.95 0.87
N ARG A 64 17.15 -2.88 -0.42
CA ARG A 64 18.51 -2.48 -0.82
C ARG A 64 18.87 -1.06 -0.36
N ALA A 65 17.97 -0.10 -0.57
CA ALA A 65 18.18 1.26 -0.09
C ALA A 65 18.32 1.31 1.45
N LEU A 66 17.63 0.40 2.15
CA LEU A 66 17.74 0.25 3.58
C LEU A 66 19.06 -0.40 4.02
N GLU A 67 19.53 -1.43 3.33
CA GLU A 67 20.82 -2.08 3.58
C GLU A 67 21.99 -1.10 3.41
N GLU A 68 21.92 -0.24 2.39
CA GLU A 68 22.88 0.86 2.18
C GLU A 68 22.85 1.87 3.35
N ARG A 69 21.66 2.19 3.87
CA ARG A 69 21.47 3.13 4.98
C ARG A 69 21.90 2.55 6.33
N LEU A 70 21.60 1.27 6.57
CA LEU A 70 21.81 0.61 7.86
C LEU A 70 23.11 -0.21 7.92
N ALA A 71 23.95 -0.19 6.89
CA ALA A 71 25.18 -0.97 6.82
C ALA A 71 24.99 -2.49 7.02
N GLY A 72 23.92 -3.06 6.43
CA GLY A 72 23.70 -4.51 6.39
C GLY A 72 22.98 -5.12 7.60
N VAL A 73 22.14 -4.36 8.31
CA VAL A 73 21.38 -4.83 9.48
C VAL A 73 20.08 -5.57 9.10
N PHE A 74 19.74 -5.65 7.81
CA PHE A 74 18.56 -6.38 7.34
C PHE A 74 18.69 -7.89 7.61
N ASP A 75 17.69 -8.46 8.28
CA ASP A 75 17.58 -9.90 8.52
C ASP A 75 16.22 -10.43 8.01
N PRO A 76 16.18 -11.18 6.89
CA PRO A 76 14.93 -11.72 6.37
C PRO A 76 14.32 -12.82 7.26
N THR A 77 15.05 -13.29 8.28
CA THR A 77 14.58 -14.30 9.26
C THR A 77 14.02 -13.68 10.54
N ASP A 78 14.03 -12.36 10.65
CA ASP A 78 13.44 -11.61 11.75
C ASP A 78 11.93 -11.92 11.91
N ASP A 79 11.52 -12.31 13.12
CA ASP A 79 10.14 -12.71 13.41
C ASP A 79 9.14 -11.56 13.18
N GLU A 80 9.52 -10.33 13.53
CA GLU A 80 8.67 -9.14 13.37
C GLU A 80 8.45 -8.83 11.88
N PHE A 81 9.54 -8.88 11.09
CA PHE A 81 9.47 -8.79 9.63
C PHE A 81 8.66 -9.92 9.01
N PHE A 82 8.82 -11.16 9.49
CA PHE A 82 8.08 -12.31 8.96
C PHE A 82 6.57 -12.16 9.16
N VAL A 83 6.14 -11.77 10.36
CA VAL A 83 4.71 -11.50 10.65
C VAL A 83 4.18 -10.35 9.81
N ALA A 84 4.96 -9.26 9.67
CA ALA A 84 4.60 -8.14 8.81
C ALA A 84 4.47 -8.59 7.34
N ALA A 85 5.41 -9.38 6.84
CA ALA A 85 5.40 -9.89 5.47
C ALA A 85 4.13 -10.70 5.18
N GLN A 86 3.70 -11.55 6.11
CA GLN A 86 2.45 -12.32 5.95
C GLN A 86 1.22 -11.41 5.83
N LYS A 87 1.12 -10.36 6.66
CA LYS A 87 0.03 -9.37 6.60
C LYS A 87 0.06 -8.62 5.26
N VAL A 88 1.24 -8.16 4.84
CA VAL A 88 1.42 -7.34 3.64
C VAL A 88 1.21 -8.12 2.35
N ILE A 89 1.70 -9.36 2.26
CA ILE A 89 1.47 -10.23 1.09
C ILE A 89 -0.03 -10.48 0.90
N ARG A 90 -0.78 -10.68 1.99
CA ARG A 90 -2.23 -10.83 1.89
C ARG A 90 -2.87 -9.55 1.34
N ALA A 91 -2.56 -8.40 1.93
CA ALA A 91 -3.10 -7.11 1.51
C ALA A 91 -2.72 -6.75 0.05
N SER A 92 -1.51 -7.10 -0.41
CA SER A 92 -1.04 -6.81 -1.77
C SER A 92 -1.77 -7.65 -2.83
N ARG A 93 -2.17 -8.87 -2.46
CA ARG A 93 -3.00 -9.76 -3.30
C ARG A 93 -4.45 -9.30 -3.40
N GLU A 94 -4.96 -8.70 -2.34
CA GLU A 94 -6.35 -8.20 -2.26
C GLU A 94 -6.58 -6.86 -2.97
N THR A 95 -5.53 -6.14 -3.38
CA THR A 95 -5.64 -4.83 -4.03
C THR A 95 -5.23 -4.79 -5.50
N ALA A 96 -6.11 -4.27 -6.37
CA ALA A 96 -5.77 -4.02 -7.77
C ALA A 96 -4.87 -2.78 -7.96
N ASP A 97 -4.82 -1.88 -6.98
CA ASP A 97 -4.12 -0.59 -7.02
C ASP A 97 -2.59 -0.78 -6.90
N GLN A 98 -1.84 -0.32 -7.90
CA GLN A 98 -0.38 -0.38 -7.93
C GLN A 98 0.28 0.52 -6.89
N GLU A 99 -0.24 1.73 -6.67
CA GLU A 99 0.29 2.66 -5.68
C GLU A 99 0.10 2.10 -4.26
N LYS A 100 -1.03 1.44 -4.02
CA LYS A 100 -1.25 0.70 -2.78
C LYS A 100 -0.23 -0.41 -2.58
N ARG A 101 0.08 -1.21 -3.61
CA ARG A 101 1.12 -2.25 -3.52
C ARG A 101 2.52 -1.66 -3.25
N ARG A 102 2.82 -0.48 -3.81
CA ARG A 102 4.06 0.26 -3.53
C ARG A 102 4.13 0.71 -2.07
N LEU A 103 3.07 1.30 -1.52
CA LEU A 103 2.99 1.70 -0.10
C LEU A 103 3.15 0.48 0.84
N LEU A 104 2.55 -0.65 0.46
CA LEU A 104 2.68 -1.92 1.16
C LEU A 104 4.14 -2.44 1.17
N ALA A 105 4.88 -2.27 0.08
CA ALA A 105 6.29 -2.61 0.03
C ALA A 105 7.16 -1.66 0.88
N GLU A 106 6.84 -0.36 0.89
CA GLU A 106 7.52 0.65 1.71
C GLU A 106 7.39 0.33 3.20
N VAL A 107 6.16 0.09 3.67
CA VAL A 107 5.92 -0.19 5.08
C VAL A 107 6.56 -1.52 5.51
N LEU A 108 6.57 -2.53 4.64
CA LEU A 108 7.17 -3.84 4.94
C LEU A 108 8.69 -3.73 5.14
N ALA A 109 9.38 -2.99 4.28
CA ALA A 109 10.83 -2.84 4.37
C ALA A 109 11.27 -2.25 5.73
N GLU A 110 10.43 -1.43 6.35
CA GLU A 110 10.72 -0.76 7.62
C GLU A 110 10.12 -1.52 8.82
N SER A 111 9.42 -2.64 8.60
CA SER A 111 8.69 -3.37 9.63
C SER A 111 9.55 -4.32 10.47
N GLY A 112 10.82 -4.54 10.16
CA GLY A 112 11.69 -5.44 10.93
C GLY A 112 12.32 -4.78 12.16
N SER A 113 12.89 -5.62 13.05
CA SER A 113 13.50 -5.20 14.32
C SER A 113 14.67 -4.20 14.20
N TRP A 114 15.21 -4.03 13.00
CA TRP A 114 16.22 -3.02 12.66
C TRP A 114 15.71 -1.58 12.62
N SER A 115 14.39 -1.37 12.67
CA SER A 115 13.83 -0.02 12.73
C SER A 115 14.01 0.60 14.10
N ASP A 116 14.39 1.87 14.14
CA ASP A 116 14.46 2.66 15.38
C ASP A 116 13.07 2.95 15.99
N ILE A 117 11.99 2.56 15.30
CA ILE A 117 10.61 2.71 15.78
C ILE A 117 10.23 1.49 16.65
N PRO A 118 9.65 1.70 17.85
CA PRO A 118 9.19 0.59 18.70
C PRO A 118 8.21 -0.35 17.98
N TYR A 119 8.29 -1.65 18.26
CA TYR A 119 7.50 -2.69 17.62
C TYR A 119 5.99 -2.37 17.58
N ASP A 120 5.37 -2.05 18.72
CA ASP A 120 3.92 -1.74 18.78
C ASP A 120 3.52 -0.59 17.86
N ARG A 121 4.41 0.39 17.68
CA ARG A 121 4.18 1.54 16.79
C ARG A 121 4.36 1.15 15.33
N ARG A 122 5.36 0.32 15.00
CA ARG A 122 5.51 -0.25 13.65
C ARG A 122 4.30 -1.08 13.26
N GLU A 123 3.83 -1.94 14.16
CA GLU A 123 2.64 -2.76 13.93
C GLU A 123 1.40 -1.87 13.71
N ARG A 124 1.23 -0.80 14.49
CA ARG A 124 0.16 0.16 14.26
C ARG A 124 0.28 0.87 12.90
N TYR A 125 1.47 1.31 12.50
CA TYR A 125 1.70 1.93 11.20
C TYR A 125 1.43 0.98 10.04
N LEU A 126 1.88 -0.27 10.17
CA LEU A 126 1.55 -1.34 9.25
C LEU A 126 0.03 -1.49 9.08
N ASP A 127 -0.69 -1.59 10.18
CA ASP A 127 -2.15 -1.77 10.16
C ASP A 127 -2.88 -0.56 9.54
N VAL A 128 -2.42 0.66 9.81
CA VAL A 128 -2.93 1.88 9.16
C VAL A 128 -2.68 1.82 7.65
N VAL A 129 -1.45 1.54 7.23
CA VAL A 129 -1.10 1.47 5.80
C VAL A 129 -1.86 0.35 5.11
N VAL A 130 -2.14 -0.78 5.78
CA VAL A 130 -2.96 -1.87 5.23
C VAL A 130 -4.42 -1.44 5.05
N ARG A 131 -5.02 -0.70 6.00
CA ARG A 131 -6.43 -0.25 5.89
C ARG A 131 -6.65 0.92 4.93
N MET A 132 -5.73 1.88 4.87
CA MET A 132 -5.95 3.16 4.18
C MET A 132 -5.70 3.09 2.68
N THR A 133 -6.41 3.90 1.89
CA THR A 133 -6.16 4.00 0.43
C THR A 133 -4.96 4.91 0.13
N PRO A 134 -4.38 4.88 -1.08
CA PRO A 134 -3.32 5.81 -1.46
C PRO A 134 -3.70 7.29 -1.31
N TRP A 135 -4.99 7.60 -1.50
CA TRP A 135 -5.50 8.96 -1.32
C TRP A 135 -5.35 9.48 0.11
N HIS A 136 -5.51 8.61 1.11
CA HIS A 136 -5.23 8.99 2.50
C HIS A 136 -3.76 9.38 2.68
N MET A 137 -2.84 8.62 2.08
CA MET A 137 -1.40 8.91 2.18
C MET A 137 -1.03 10.21 1.45
N ARG A 138 -1.68 10.50 0.31
CA ARG A 138 -1.50 11.77 -0.41
C ARG A 138 -2.03 12.96 0.37
N VAL A 139 -3.21 12.84 0.98
CA VAL A 139 -3.79 13.88 1.84
C VAL A 139 -2.93 14.09 3.08
N LEU A 140 -2.46 13.02 3.72
CA LEU A 140 -1.56 13.09 4.86
C LEU A 140 -0.24 13.80 4.48
N SER A 141 0.35 13.44 3.34
CA SER A 141 1.57 14.08 2.83
C SER A 141 1.36 15.56 2.46
N TYR A 142 0.22 15.89 1.87
CA TYR A 142 -0.17 17.29 1.62
C TYR A 142 -0.21 18.09 2.92
N PHE A 143 -0.86 17.55 3.96
CA PHE A 143 -0.95 18.22 5.26
C PHE A 143 0.37 18.32 6.03
N GLN A 144 1.42 17.59 5.65
CA GLN A 144 2.72 17.70 6.30
C GLN A 144 3.43 19.02 5.98
N ASP A 145 3.29 19.46 4.73
CA ASP A 145 3.92 20.68 4.22
C ASP A 145 3.07 21.25 3.08
N PRO A 146 1.90 21.87 3.39
CA PRO A 146 1.02 22.41 2.35
C PRO A 146 1.71 23.49 1.53
N SER A 147 2.42 24.42 2.18
CA SER A 147 3.15 25.50 1.51
C SER A 147 4.20 24.97 0.52
N GLY A 148 5.07 24.07 0.97
CA GLY A 148 6.07 23.47 0.07
C GLY A 148 5.44 22.55 -0.98
N TRP A 149 4.27 21.96 -0.74
CA TRP A 149 3.53 21.20 -1.75
C TRP A 149 3.12 22.09 -2.94
N PHE A 150 2.66 23.32 -2.70
CA PHE A 150 2.34 24.29 -3.75
C PHE A 150 3.61 24.75 -4.47
N HIS A 151 4.67 25.07 -3.71
CA HIS A 151 5.94 25.54 -4.26
C HIS A 151 6.58 24.51 -5.21
N ARG A 152 6.64 23.24 -4.79
CA ARG A 152 7.17 22.13 -5.61
C ARG A 152 6.39 21.91 -6.92
N ARG A 153 5.19 22.47 -7.05
CA ARG A 153 4.30 22.31 -8.21
C ARG A 153 4.14 23.60 -9.03
N GLY A 154 4.79 24.70 -8.64
CA GLY A 154 4.63 26.00 -9.32
C GLY A 154 3.21 26.56 -9.19
N LEU A 155 2.50 26.20 -8.11
CA LEU A 155 1.12 26.58 -7.83
C LEU A 155 1.03 27.69 -6.77
N GLU A 156 2.08 28.48 -6.58
CA GLU A 156 2.10 29.55 -5.56
C GLU A 156 1.03 30.62 -5.83
N HIS A 157 0.63 30.79 -7.09
CA HIS A 157 -0.45 31.70 -7.46
C HIS A 157 -1.82 31.29 -6.89
N GLU A 158 -2.05 29.98 -6.68
CA GLU A 158 -3.28 29.47 -6.08
C GLU A 158 -3.37 29.78 -4.58
N LEU A 159 -2.23 30.00 -3.89
CA LEU A 159 -2.21 30.42 -2.49
C LEU A 159 -2.93 31.76 -2.29
N TYR A 160 -2.81 32.68 -3.25
CA TYR A 160 -3.50 33.97 -3.20
C TYR A 160 -5.02 33.85 -3.41
N ARG A 161 -5.50 32.73 -3.95
CA ARG A 161 -6.94 32.43 -4.12
C ARG A 161 -7.56 31.80 -2.88
N LEU A 162 -6.75 31.35 -1.93
CA LEU A 162 -7.23 30.80 -0.66
C LEU A 162 -7.79 31.94 0.21
N SER A 163 -9.09 31.94 0.45
CA SER A 163 -9.77 33.01 1.20
C SER A 163 -9.61 32.89 2.73
N GLY A 164 -8.61 32.15 3.20
CA GLY A 164 -8.46 31.81 4.61
C GLY A 164 -9.48 30.80 5.13
N SER A 165 -10.29 30.21 4.24
CA SER A 165 -11.35 29.26 4.59
C SER A 165 -10.89 27.82 4.38
N MET A 166 -11.38 26.91 5.23
CA MET A 166 -11.28 25.46 5.04
C MET A 166 -11.83 25.03 3.68
N THR A 167 -12.89 25.69 3.19
CA THR A 167 -13.46 25.44 1.86
C THR A 167 -12.41 25.61 0.75
N SER A 168 -11.45 26.53 0.91
CA SER A 168 -10.37 26.72 -0.05
C SER A 168 -9.32 25.60 0.00
N ILE A 169 -9.08 25.01 1.18
CA ILE A 169 -8.21 23.82 1.33
C ILE A 169 -8.86 22.62 0.66
N VAL A 170 -10.14 22.38 0.96
CA VAL A 170 -10.93 21.31 0.35
C VAL A 170 -10.92 21.47 -1.17
N GLN A 171 -11.18 22.67 -1.67
CA GLN A 171 -11.20 22.95 -3.10
C GLN A 171 -9.85 22.66 -3.79
N VAL A 172 -8.74 23.12 -3.20
CA VAL A 172 -7.41 22.77 -3.74
C VAL A 172 -7.16 21.26 -3.66
N ALA A 173 -7.54 20.63 -2.55
CA ALA A 173 -7.35 19.20 -2.41
C ALA A 173 -8.15 18.43 -3.46
N THR A 174 -9.40 18.81 -3.75
CA THR A 174 -10.23 18.18 -4.79
C THR A 174 -9.79 18.51 -6.22
N ASP A 175 -9.14 19.65 -6.42
CA ASP A 175 -8.66 20.06 -7.74
C ASP A 175 -7.31 19.40 -8.08
N TYR A 176 -6.48 19.06 -7.08
CA TYR A 176 -5.10 18.64 -7.32
C TYR A 176 -4.56 17.45 -6.51
N VAL A 177 -5.20 17.08 -5.39
CA VAL A 177 -4.68 16.06 -4.45
C VAL A 177 -5.48 14.76 -4.53
N VAL A 178 -6.80 14.86 -4.62
CA VAL A 178 -7.74 13.74 -4.71
C VAL A 178 -8.64 13.90 -5.93
N PRO A 179 -9.18 12.80 -6.50
CA PRO A 179 -10.18 12.87 -7.56
C PRO A 179 -11.43 13.61 -7.07
N ALA A 180 -12.08 14.38 -7.96
CA ALA A 180 -13.24 15.20 -7.60
C ALA A 180 -14.46 14.40 -7.12
N ASP A 181 -14.55 13.12 -7.45
CA ASP A 181 -15.61 12.19 -7.04
C ASP A 181 -15.32 11.50 -5.70
N LEU A 182 -14.12 11.66 -5.16
CA LEU A 182 -13.72 11.09 -3.88
C LEU A 182 -14.07 12.05 -2.73
N PRO A 183 -14.83 11.63 -1.69
CA PRO A 183 -15.22 12.50 -0.59
C PRO A 183 -14.01 12.86 0.28
N PHE A 184 -13.44 14.04 0.06
CA PHE A 184 -12.25 14.52 0.77
C PHE A 184 -12.47 14.55 2.29
N GLU A 185 -13.64 14.99 2.74
CA GLU A 185 -13.98 15.05 4.17
C GLU A 185 -13.97 13.67 4.84
N LEU A 186 -14.32 12.61 4.11
CA LEU A 186 -14.24 11.24 4.63
C LEU A 186 -12.79 10.83 4.85
N ILE A 187 -11.91 11.15 3.90
CA ILE A 187 -10.46 10.89 4.02
C ILE A 187 -9.88 11.62 5.22
N VAL A 188 -10.23 12.90 5.39
CA VAL A 188 -9.78 13.68 6.55
C VAL A 188 -10.31 13.07 7.84
N SER A 189 -11.60 12.74 7.90
CA SER A 189 -12.22 12.11 9.07
C SER A 189 -11.55 10.78 9.44
N ASP A 190 -11.17 9.98 8.44
CA ASP A 190 -10.45 8.73 8.63
C ASP A 190 -9.03 8.96 9.19
N LEU A 191 -8.31 9.98 8.69
CA LEU A 191 -6.99 10.36 9.19
C LEU A 191 -7.04 10.95 10.60
N GLU A 192 -8.08 11.73 10.93
CA GLU A 192 -8.31 12.28 12.27
C GLU A 192 -8.65 11.19 13.28
N ARG A 193 -9.46 10.21 12.88
CA ARG A 193 -9.77 9.04 13.71
C ARG A 193 -8.53 8.23 14.06
N GLU A 194 -7.58 8.14 13.13
CA GLU A 194 -6.26 7.56 13.37
C GLU A 194 -5.27 8.50 14.08
N ARG A 195 -5.69 9.75 14.39
CA ARG A 195 -4.88 10.80 15.03
C ARG A 195 -3.65 11.21 14.23
N LEU A 196 -3.68 11.06 12.90
CA LEU A 196 -2.57 11.38 12.00
C LEU A 196 -2.59 12.85 11.55
N VAL A 197 -3.77 13.47 11.57
CA VAL A 197 -3.96 14.91 11.29
C VAL A 197 -4.82 15.55 12.37
N ASP A 198 -4.70 16.87 12.49
CA ASP A 198 -5.56 17.74 13.30
C ASP A 198 -6.08 18.88 12.40
N VAL A 199 -7.30 18.70 11.88
CA VAL A 199 -7.91 19.62 10.93
C VAL A 199 -9.19 20.18 11.57
N PRO A 200 -9.22 21.46 12.00
CA PRO A 200 -10.41 22.11 12.50
C PRO A 200 -11.40 22.37 11.35
N LEU A 201 -12.10 21.32 10.91
CA LEU A 201 -13.04 21.33 9.78
C LEU A 201 -14.23 22.28 10.00
N HIS A 202 -14.48 22.69 11.24
CA HIS A 202 -15.66 23.48 11.64
C HIS A 202 -15.34 24.81 12.33
N THR A 203 -14.07 25.25 12.33
CA THR A 203 -13.65 26.48 13.02
C THR A 203 -13.23 27.56 12.01
N LEU A 204 -13.54 28.82 12.30
CA LEU A 204 -13.02 29.95 11.53
C LEU A 204 -11.50 30.02 11.71
N MET A 205 -10.75 30.09 10.60
CA MET A 205 -9.30 30.19 10.61
C MET A 205 -8.85 31.59 10.17
N THR A 206 -7.67 32.02 10.61
CA THR A 206 -6.99 33.18 10.04
C THR A 206 -6.40 32.81 8.68
N GLY A 207 -6.29 33.77 7.75
CA GLY A 207 -5.82 33.50 6.38
C GLY A 207 -4.44 32.83 6.25
N SER A 208 -3.56 32.99 7.25
CA SER A 208 -2.28 32.30 7.32
C SER A 208 -2.39 30.82 7.70
N GLY A 209 -3.44 30.44 8.45
CA GLY A 209 -3.63 29.08 8.93
C GLY A 209 -3.86 28.06 7.81
N THR A 210 -4.26 28.52 6.63
CA THR A 210 -4.64 27.67 5.50
C THR A 210 -3.48 26.84 4.92
N VAL A 211 -2.23 27.26 5.16
CA VAL A 211 -1.03 26.58 4.67
C VAL A 211 -0.18 25.96 5.78
N ASP A 212 -0.63 26.04 7.03
CA ASP A 212 0.08 25.45 8.17
C ASP A 212 -0.02 23.93 8.13
N ALA A 213 1.07 23.26 8.52
CA ALA A 213 1.12 21.81 8.65
C ALA A 213 0.04 21.32 9.62
N ARG A 214 -0.74 20.32 9.19
CA ARG A 214 -1.83 19.70 9.96
C ARG A 214 -1.56 18.26 10.36
N THR A 215 -0.41 17.70 9.99
CA THR A 215 0.01 16.41 10.52
C THR A 215 0.31 16.51 12.00
N THR A 216 -0.17 15.54 12.78
CA THR A 216 0.29 15.37 14.16
C THR A 216 1.72 14.82 14.16
N GLY A 217 2.37 14.76 15.34
CA GLY A 217 3.66 14.09 15.46
C GLY A 217 3.61 12.64 14.98
N ASP A 218 2.49 11.95 15.23
CA ASP A 218 2.28 10.57 14.80
C ASP A 218 2.06 10.45 13.27
N GLY A 219 1.36 11.40 12.66
CA GLY A 219 1.24 11.48 11.20
C GLY A 219 2.58 11.74 10.50
N ALA A 220 3.36 12.68 11.02
CA ALA A 220 4.73 12.92 10.55
C ALA A 220 5.62 11.68 10.76
N GLY A 221 5.41 10.98 11.86
CA GLY A 221 5.98 9.69 12.19
C GLY A 221 5.75 8.62 11.14
N LEU A 222 4.49 8.40 10.77
CA LEU A 222 4.10 7.45 9.73
C LEU A 222 4.72 7.81 8.38
N LEU A 223 4.70 9.09 7.99
CA LEU A 223 5.33 9.52 6.73
C LEU A 223 6.86 9.35 6.79
N GLY A 224 7.49 9.62 7.93
CA GLY A 224 8.90 9.35 8.14
C GLY A 224 9.22 7.87 8.02
N PHE A 225 8.39 7.01 8.62
CA PHE A 225 8.49 5.56 8.53
C PHE A 225 8.44 5.08 7.08
N LEU A 226 7.44 5.50 6.29
CA LEU A 226 7.33 5.12 4.87
C LEU A 226 8.53 5.57 4.02
N ASN A 227 9.14 6.71 4.36
CA ASN A 227 10.30 7.24 3.64
C ASN A 227 11.64 6.69 4.17
N GLY A 228 11.65 5.92 5.27
CA GLY A 228 12.84 5.48 6.00
C GLY A 228 13.69 6.63 6.53
N ALA A 229 13.05 7.75 6.86
CA ALA A 229 13.68 8.83 7.59
C ALA A 229 13.73 8.45 9.09
N PRO A 230 14.81 8.78 9.81
CA PRO A 230 14.83 8.63 11.26
C PRO A 230 13.69 9.46 11.85
N ALA A 231 12.97 8.88 12.80
CA ALA A 231 11.86 9.57 13.42
C ALA A 231 12.36 10.87 14.08
N ALA A 232 11.79 12.01 13.70
CA ALA A 232 12.06 13.29 14.34
C ALA A 232 11.82 13.12 15.85
N SER A 233 12.78 13.58 16.67
CA SER A 233 12.80 13.43 18.13
C SER A 233 11.41 13.63 18.74
N TRP A 234 10.84 12.53 19.24
CA TRP A 234 9.46 12.49 19.72
C TRP A 234 9.31 13.27 21.03
N PRO A 235 8.25 14.08 21.19
CA PRO A 235 7.84 14.53 22.51
C PRO A 235 7.34 13.33 23.30
N THR A 236 8.00 13.04 24.41
CA THR A 236 7.49 12.14 25.44
C THR A 236 6.28 12.81 26.09
N SER A 237 5.10 12.20 25.91
CA SER A 237 3.94 12.47 26.75
C SER A 237 4.00 11.61 28.00
#